data_AF-A0A915JI55-F1
#
_entry.id   AF-A0A915JI55-F1
#
_cell.length_a   1.000
_cell.length_b   1.000
_cell.length_c   1.000
_cell.angle_alpha   90.00
_cell.angle_beta   90.00
_cell.angle_gamma   90.00
#
_symmetry.space_group_name_H-M   'P 1'
#
loop_
_entity.id
_entity.type
_entity.pdbx_description
1 polymer ?
#
loop_
_entity_poly.entity_id
_entity_poly.type
_entity_poly.pdbx_seq_one_letter_code
_entity_poly.pdbx_strand_id
1 'polypeptide(L)'
;MIQESYSRLDVNNKAIPEGSMKFDDGILKPSKLLFEGGLDPVLRGFMNMAVKRPQRLTTALTERMFGTTDLAAINIQRGKVFFITSEVWSDRNFGSSELNGRKISALEPCVVYLLELYPNVYIPYLS
;
A
#
# COMPACT_ATOMS: atom_id res chain seq x y z
N MET A 1 4.42 7.09 5.17
CA MET A 1 4.19 7.25 3.72
C MET A 1 5.51 7.15 2.98
N ILE A 2 5.51 6.56 1.78
CA ILE A 2 6.70 6.33 0.95
C ILE A 2 7.33 7.67 0.52
N GLN A 3 8.66 7.72 0.53
CA GLN A 3 9.49 8.86 0.16
C GLN A 3 10.22 8.62 -1.18
N GLU A 4 10.69 9.69 -1.83
CA GLU A 4 11.51 9.61 -3.05
C GLU A 4 12.92 9.09 -2.77
N SER A 5 13.48 9.48 -1.63
CA SER A 5 14.82 9.11 -1.19
C SER A 5 14.85 8.91 0.32
N TYR A 6 15.77 8.06 0.76
CA TYR A 6 16.02 7.73 2.15
C TYR A 6 17.45 8.13 2.51
N SER A 7 17.58 8.96 3.54
CA SER A 7 18.87 9.32 4.10
C SER A 7 19.52 8.09 4.73
N ARG A 8 20.83 7.92 4.56
CA ARG A 8 21.60 6.89 5.25
C ARG A 8 22.61 7.57 6.15
N LEU A 9 22.55 7.25 7.44
CA LEU A 9 23.27 7.99 8.48
C LEU A 9 24.21 7.12 9.30
N ASP A 10 25.40 7.63 9.57
CA ASP A 10 26.37 6.99 10.47
C ASP A 10 25.95 7.14 11.95
N VAL A 11 26.78 6.62 12.86
CA VAL A 11 26.57 6.73 14.31
C VAL A 11 26.47 8.17 14.83
N ASN A 12 27.06 9.13 14.12
CA ASN A 12 27.08 10.56 14.46
C ASN A 12 25.96 11.34 13.76
N ASN A 13 24.98 10.66 13.15
CA ASN A 13 23.91 11.26 12.35
C ASN A 13 24.41 12.06 11.13
N LYS A 14 25.59 11.71 10.58
CA LYS A 14 26.13 12.26 9.34
C LYS A 14 25.86 11.32 8.18
N ALA A 15 25.81 11.85 6.96
CA ALA A 15 25.65 11.02 5.77
C ALA A 15 26.84 10.05 5.61
N ILE A 16 26.54 8.79 5.25
CA ILE A 16 27.57 7.80 4.91
C ILE A 16 28.20 8.10 3.53
N PRO A 17 29.40 7.56 3.21
CA PRO A 17 30.08 7.79 1.94
C PRO A 17 29.26 7.43 0.69
N GLU A 18 28.42 6.40 0.79
CA GLU A 18 27.53 5.92 -0.26
C GLU A 18 26.30 6.82 -0.46
N GLY A 19 26.13 7.84 0.39
CA GLY A 19 25.10 8.86 0.27
C GLY A 19 23.68 8.37 0.53
N SER A 20 22.69 9.24 0.26
CA SER A 20 21.27 8.89 0.36
C SER A 20 20.86 7.92 -0.74
N MET A 21 19.99 6.98 -0.42
CA MET A 21 19.46 5.99 -1.37
C MET A 21 18.15 6.49 -1.98
N LYS A 22 18.04 6.50 -3.31
CA LYS A 22 16.74 6.74 -3.97
C LYS A 22 15.85 5.51 -3.86
N PHE A 23 14.53 5.69 -3.80
CA PHE A 23 13.58 4.59 -3.66
C PHE A 23 13.67 3.60 -4.82
N ASP A 24 13.68 4.08 -6.05
CA ASP A 24 13.81 3.29 -7.28
C ASP A 24 15.12 2.48 -7.33
N ASP A 25 16.21 3.08 -6.86
CA ASP A 25 17.51 2.41 -6.82
C ASP A 25 17.59 1.32 -5.75
N GLY A 26 16.82 1.42 -4.66
CA GLY A 26 16.82 0.45 -3.55
C GLY A 26 15.94 -0.79 -3.76
N ILE A 27 15.03 -0.78 -4.72
CA ILE A 27 14.07 -1.88 -4.93
C ILE A 27 14.77 -3.12 -5.48
N LEU A 28 14.55 -4.27 -4.84
CA LEU A 28 15.08 -5.59 -5.23
C LEU A 28 16.63 -5.63 -5.36
N LYS A 29 17.35 -4.76 -4.65
CA LYS A 29 18.83 -4.74 -4.63
C LYS A 29 19.38 -5.06 -3.24
N PRO A 30 19.36 -6.34 -2.80
CA PRO A 30 19.92 -6.74 -1.51
C PRO A 30 21.43 -6.49 -1.42
N SER A 31 22.13 -6.42 -2.55
CA SER A 31 23.56 -6.08 -2.63
C SER A 31 23.87 -4.74 -1.95
N LYS A 32 22.96 -3.75 -2.00
CA LYS A 32 23.15 -2.47 -1.31
C LYS A 32 23.23 -2.64 0.19
N LEU A 33 22.42 -3.52 0.77
CA LEU A 33 22.48 -3.80 2.21
C LEU A 33 23.75 -4.55 2.60
N LEU A 34 24.26 -5.43 1.73
CA LEU A 34 25.45 -6.23 2.02
C LEU A 34 26.75 -5.43 1.87
N PHE A 35 26.82 -4.54 0.88
CA PHE A 35 28.09 -3.91 0.48
C PHE A 35 28.13 -2.38 0.68
N GLU A 36 27.00 -1.70 0.92
CA GLU A 36 26.93 -0.24 1.11
C GLU A 36 26.58 0.15 2.56
N GLY A 37 27.31 -0.42 3.53
CA GLY A 37 27.26 0.00 4.93
C GLY A 37 26.24 -0.71 5.83
N GLY A 38 25.60 -1.79 5.36
CA GLY A 38 24.69 -2.57 6.20
C GLY A 38 23.29 -1.99 6.32
N LEU A 39 22.55 -2.48 7.32
CA LEU A 39 21.17 -2.07 7.61
C LEU A 39 21.09 -0.87 8.56
N ASP A 40 22.08 -0.72 9.45
CA ASP A 40 22.09 0.32 10.49
C ASP A 40 21.91 1.75 9.94
N PRO A 41 22.60 2.16 8.85
CA PRO A 41 22.45 3.51 8.33
C PRO A 41 21.05 3.79 7.79
N VAL A 42 20.40 2.76 7.25
CA VAL A 42 19.04 2.83 6.70
C VAL A 42 18.02 2.98 7.83
N LEU A 43 18.14 2.16 8.88
CA LEU A 43 17.27 2.27 10.07
C LEU A 43 17.38 3.64 10.73
N ARG A 44 18.61 4.14 10.89
CA ARG A 44 18.85 5.48 11.45
C ARG A 44 18.24 6.58 10.58
N GLY A 45 18.34 6.42 9.26
CA GLY A 45 17.62 7.22 8.29
C GLY A 45 16.11 7.27 8.55
N PHE A 46 15.48 6.12 8.69
CA PHE A 46 14.04 6.03 8.97
C PHE A 46 13.62 6.69 10.28
N MET A 47 14.44 6.57 11.33
CA MET A 47 14.14 7.21 12.62
C MET A 47 14.26 8.74 12.56
N ASN A 48 15.18 9.27 11.75
CA ASN A 48 15.42 10.71 11.66
C ASN A 48 14.59 11.43 10.58
N MET A 49 13.90 10.70 9.70
CA MET A 49 13.14 11.29 8.61
C MET A 49 11.69 11.59 8.98
N ALA A 50 11.23 12.79 8.63
CA ALA A 50 9.82 13.14 8.73
C ALA A 50 8.98 12.38 7.70
N VAL A 51 7.78 11.99 8.09
CA VAL A 51 6.84 11.29 7.22
C VAL A 51 6.14 12.27 6.27
N LYS A 52 6.12 11.95 4.96
CA LYS A 52 5.36 12.73 3.96
C LYS A 52 3.87 12.67 4.25
N ARG A 53 3.19 13.81 4.17
CA ARG A 53 1.73 13.91 4.33
C ARG A 53 0.98 13.34 3.12
N PRO A 54 -0.21 12.71 3.31
CA PRO A 54 -0.90 11.87 2.33
C PRO A 54 -1.41 12.55 1.05
N GLN A 55 -1.13 13.84 0.83
CA GLN A 55 -1.76 14.61 -0.24
C GLN A 55 -1.51 14.06 -1.65
N ARG A 56 -0.34 13.45 -1.92
CA ARG A 56 0.00 12.90 -3.23
C ARG A 56 1.12 11.85 -3.15
N LEU A 57 0.97 10.79 -3.94
CA LEU A 57 2.01 9.77 -4.14
C LEU A 57 3.28 10.38 -4.75
N THR A 58 4.42 9.74 -4.49
CA THR A 58 5.74 10.10 -5.02
C THR A 58 5.87 9.70 -6.50
N THR A 59 6.65 10.45 -7.29
CA THR A 59 6.93 10.10 -8.69
C THR A 59 7.74 8.83 -8.78
N ALA A 60 8.61 8.51 -7.81
CA ALA A 60 9.26 7.20 -7.76
C ALA A 60 8.28 6.03 -7.68
N LEU A 61 7.04 6.27 -7.21
CA LEU A 61 6.00 5.26 -7.13
C LEU A 61 5.08 5.24 -8.36
N THR A 62 4.78 6.41 -8.93
CA THR A 62 3.86 6.53 -10.07
C THR A 62 4.55 6.36 -11.43
N GLU A 63 5.86 6.55 -11.52
CA GLU A 63 6.57 6.54 -12.82
C GLU A 63 7.72 5.54 -12.88
N ARG A 64 8.33 5.20 -11.74
CA ARG A 64 9.62 4.50 -11.70
C ARG A 64 9.64 3.25 -10.84
N MET A 65 8.48 2.77 -10.40
CA MET A 65 8.46 1.52 -9.65
C MET A 65 8.91 0.41 -10.61
N PHE A 66 9.93 -0.37 -10.24
CA PHE A 66 10.53 -1.37 -11.14
C PHE A 66 10.96 -0.81 -12.50
N GLY A 67 11.43 0.45 -12.54
CA GLY A 67 11.94 1.10 -13.75
C GLY A 67 10.90 1.94 -14.50
N THR A 68 9.74 1.37 -14.84
CA THR A 68 8.71 2.04 -15.66
C THR A 68 7.27 1.83 -15.19
N THR A 69 7.08 1.21 -14.02
CA THR A 69 5.75 0.80 -13.56
C THR A 69 5.13 1.86 -12.66
N ASP A 70 3.83 2.12 -12.89
CA ASP A 70 2.99 2.97 -12.05
C ASP A 70 2.23 2.12 -11.01
N LEU A 71 2.63 2.21 -9.74
CA LEU A 71 1.92 1.48 -8.67
C LEU A 71 0.52 2.04 -8.41
N ALA A 72 0.31 3.35 -8.62
CA ALA A 72 -1.00 3.95 -8.43
C ALA A 72 -1.98 3.39 -9.47
N ALA A 73 -1.56 3.35 -10.73
CA ALA A 73 -2.36 2.72 -11.79
C ALA A 73 -2.57 1.23 -11.54
N ILE A 74 -1.54 0.48 -11.11
CA ILE A 74 -1.69 -0.93 -10.74
C ILE A 74 -2.70 -1.09 -9.60
N ASN A 75 -2.63 -0.27 -8.56
CA ASN A 75 -3.55 -0.36 -7.43
C ASN A 75 -4.98 -0.03 -7.85
N ILE A 76 -5.19 0.94 -8.75
CA ILE A 76 -6.50 1.22 -9.34
C ILE A 76 -7.00 0.01 -10.17
N GLN A 77 -6.14 -0.56 -11.01
CA GLN A 77 -6.49 -1.73 -11.82
C GLN A 77 -6.77 -2.96 -10.96
N ARG A 78 -6.00 -3.19 -9.89
CA ARG A 78 -6.25 -4.24 -8.90
C ARG A 78 -7.56 -4.03 -8.16
N GLY A 79 -7.87 -2.79 -7.76
CA GLY A 79 -9.17 -2.44 -7.20
C GLY A 79 -10.33 -2.60 -8.19
N LYS A 80 -10.08 -2.53 -9.51
CA LYS A 80 -11.08 -2.86 -10.53
C LYS A 80 -11.26 -4.36 -10.72
N VAL A 81 -10.17 -5.13 -10.70
CA VAL A 81 -10.20 -6.61 -10.78
C VAL A 81 -10.83 -7.19 -9.49
N PHE A 82 -10.61 -6.54 -8.36
CA PHE A 82 -11.27 -6.77 -7.09
C PHE A 82 -12.41 -5.77 -6.92
N PHE A 83 -13.38 -5.79 -7.84
CA PHE A 83 -14.65 -5.06 -7.82
C PHE A 83 -14.63 -3.76 -7.01
N ILE A 84 -14.47 -2.66 -7.74
CA ILE A 84 -15.04 -1.31 -7.50
C ILE A 84 -16.48 -1.37 -6.95
N THR A 85 -16.59 -1.84 -5.72
CA THR A 85 -17.78 -1.88 -4.87
C THR A 85 -17.50 -1.17 -3.55
N SER A 86 -16.25 -0.76 -3.28
CA SER A 86 -15.83 -0.24 -1.98
C SER A 86 -16.05 1.25 -1.73
N GLU A 87 -16.19 2.14 -2.71
CA GLU A 87 -16.61 3.53 -2.36
C GLU A 87 -18.03 3.50 -1.77
N VAL A 88 -18.96 2.80 -2.42
CA VAL A 88 -20.35 2.66 -1.95
C VAL A 88 -20.49 1.65 -0.80
N TRP A 89 -19.53 0.74 -0.59
CA TRP A 89 -19.57 -0.26 0.50
C TRP A 89 -18.79 0.16 1.75
N SER A 90 -17.71 0.94 1.62
CA SER A 90 -16.97 1.52 2.75
C SER A 90 -17.81 2.57 3.47
N ASP A 91 -18.50 3.43 2.71
CA ASP A 91 -19.48 4.39 3.26
C ASP A 91 -20.69 3.69 3.91
N ARG A 92 -20.95 2.42 3.57
CA ARG A 92 -22.05 1.61 4.15
C ARG A 92 -21.68 0.87 5.43
N ASN A 93 -20.43 0.47 5.62
CA ASN A 93 -20.02 -0.35 6.78
C ASN A 93 -19.26 0.44 7.86
N PHE A 94 -18.68 1.60 7.52
CA PHE A 94 -18.24 2.59 8.51
C PHE A 94 -19.37 3.62 8.67
N GLY A 95 -20.30 3.31 9.58
CA GLY A 95 -21.59 3.97 9.80
C GLY A 95 -21.80 5.38 9.24
N SER A 96 -22.48 5.47 8.09
CA SER A 96 -23.64 6.33 7.82
C SER A 96 -23.88 6.40 6.31
N SER A 97 -24.63 5.46 5.74
CA SER A 97 -25.29 5.74 4.46
C SER A 97 -26.69 5.13 4.38
N GLU A 98 -27.68 6.01 4.51
CA GLU A 98 -28.97 5.81 3.86
C GLU A 98 -28.82 6.15 2.38
N LEU A 99 -29.12 5.20 1.51
CA LEU A 99 -29.39 5.46 0.10
C LEU A 99 -30.88 5.21 -0.12
N ASN A 100 -31.65 6.27 -0.44
CA ASN A 100 -33.11 6.21 -0.63
C ASN A 100 -33.90 5.55 0.51
N GLY A 101 -33.53 5.83 1.77
CA GLY A 101 -34.34 5.49 2.95
C GLY A 101 -34.48 3.98 3.26
N ARG A 102 -33.62 3.11 2.69
CA ARG A 102 -33.62 1.68 3.04
C ARG A 102 -32.31 1.27 3.72
N LYS A 103 -32.43 0.70 4.91
CA LYS A 103 -31.32 0.03 5.60
C LYS A 103 -31.03 -1.31 4.93
N ILE A 104 -29.76 -1.58 4.62
CA ILE A 104 -29.30 -2.85 4.04
C ILE A 104 -28.39 -3.48 5.10
N SER A 105 -28.78 -4.64 5.62
CA SER A 105 -27.99 -5.39 6.61
C SER A 105 -26.78 -6.05 5.95
N ALA A 106 -25.62 -5.89 6.58
CA ALA A 106 -24.33 -6.38 6.11
C ALA A 106 -24.29 -7.91 5.99
N LEU A 107 -24.22 -8.39 4.76
CA LEU A 107 -23.57 -9.66 4.45
C LEU A 107 -22.31 -9.32 3.65
N GLU A 108 -21.18 -9.88 4.08
CA GLU A 108 -19.91 -9.61 3.42
C GLU A 108 -20.03 -9.95 1.92
N PRO A 109 -19.59 -9.05 1.03
CA PRO A 109 -19.80 -9.21 -0.42
C PRO A 109 -19.14 -10.47 -0.98
N CYS A 110 -18.12 -11.01 -0.28
CA CYS A 110 -17.48 -12.27 -0.61
C CYS A 110 -18.39 -13.50 -0.43
N VAL A 111 -19.32 -13.48 0.54
CA VAL A 111 -20.22 -14.61 0.85
C VAL A 111 -21.33 -14.73 -0.19
N VAL A 112 -21.87 -13.60 -0.66
CA VAL A 112 -22.93 -13.58 -1.68
C VAL A 112 -22.41 -14.10 -3.03
N TYR A 113 -21.19 -13.72 -3.41
CA TYR A 113 -20.59 -14.12 -4.68
C TYR A 113 -20.23 -15.63 -4.73
N LEU A 114 -19.85 -16.21 -3.58
CA LEU A 114 -19.61 -17.65 -3.44
C LEU A 114 -20.89 -18.48 -3.59
N LEU A 115 -22.03 -17.96 -3.12
CA LEU A 115 -23.33 -18.64 -3.23
C LEU A 115 -23.91 -18.59 -4.65
N GLU A 116 -23.65 -17.52 -5.42
CA GLU A 116 -24.08 -17.43 -6.83
C GLU A 116 -23.26 -18.33 -7.77
N LEU A 117 -21.95 -18.45 -7.54
CA LEU A 117 -21.08 -19.30 -8.35
C LEU A 117 -21.15 -20.79 -7.98
N TYR A 118 -21.49 -21.10 -6.73
CA TYR A 118 -21.60 -22.46 -6.23
C TYR A 118 -22.85 -22.64 -5.35
N PRO A 119 -24.04 -22.83 -5.97
CA PRO A 119 -25.31 -22.90 -5.24
C PRO A 119 -25.43 -24.06 -4.25
N ASN A 120 -24.47 -24.99 -4.23
CA ASN A 120 -24.44 -26.16 -3.35
C ASN A 120 -23.39 -26.08 -2.23
N VAL A 121 -22.74 -24.94 -2.02
CA VAL A 121 -21.76 -24.77 -0.94
C VAL A 121 -22.46 -24.39 0.36
N TYR A 122 -22.42 -25.29 1.34
CA TYR A 122 -22.95 -25.08 2.68
C TYR A 122 -21.97 -24.26 3.54
N ILE A 123 -22.40 -23.09 4.01
CA ILE A 123 -21.60 -22.20 4.88
C ILE A 123 -22.17 -22.29 6.31
N PRO A 124 -21.41 -22.79 7.31
CA PRO A 124 -21.93 -23.17 8.63
C PRO A 124 -22.19 -21.99 9.60
N TYR A 125 -22.29 -20.75 9.13
CA TYR A 125 -22.41 -19.56 9.98
C TYR A 125 -23.57 -18.61 9.60
N LEU A 126 -24.60 -19.12 8.92
CA LEU A 126 -25.85 -18.40 8.69
C LEU A 126 -26.96 -19.01 9.56
N SER A 127 -27.14 -18.46 10.76
CA SER A 127 -28.30 -18.67 11.64
C SER A 127 -29.02 -17.35 11.88
#